data_AF-A0A7V9CXS8-F1
#
_entry.id   AF-A0A7V9CXS8-F1
#
_cell.length_a   1.000
_cell.length_b   1.000
_cell.length_c   1.000
_cell.angle_alpha   90.00
_cell.angle_beta   90.00
_cell.angle_gamma   90.00
#
_symmetry.space_group_name_H-M   'P 1'
#
loop_
_entity.id
_entity.type
_entity.pdbx_description
1 polymer ?
#
loop_
_entity_poly.entity_id
_entity_poly.type
_entity_poly.pdbx_seq_one_letter_code
_entity_poly.pdbx_strand_id
1 'polypeptide(L)'
;MVSPPAVIVGAIITVIFGFLWARDVMSPGRASAAGGPEPAGTADAEPIPAHMGAPATPPGHPSEGPASYPRSKFLELGTLGLGAVIGGIITAPILGFAVLPAFTEDELGGVDLGPLTKYPTGKWIEATFLLNPAAGEVSRRTAFIRSNGMEGGQPSMTIISNRCVHLGCPVQAAGPRNDDQQETIKTEQAELTVTPVLPANFSCPCHGGSYDTEGNRIAGPPVRALDRYKYSIVDGHLILLQPYSVSEVEGEGAKAAIKAYGIQGPGEHVDGLSGLLYPIQPQDLG
;
A
#
# COMPACT_ATOMS: atom_id res chain seq x y z
N MET A 1 -2.58 -10.53 2.06
CA MET A 1 -3.03 -11.76 1.35
C MET A 1 -4.51 -11.62 0.98
N VAL A 2 -4.84 -11.39 -0.30
CA VAL A 2 -6.24 -11.40 -0.76
C VAL A 2 -6.72 -12.85 -0.80
N SER A 3 -7.88 -13.13 -0.19
CA SER A 3 -8.42 -14.47 -0.17
C SER A 3 -8.79 -14.91 -1.60
N PRO A 4 -8.51 -16.17 -1.99
CA PRO A 4 -8.95 -16.73 -3.28
C PRO A 4 -10.41 -16.39 -3.68
N PRO A 5 -11.40 -16.35 -2.75
CA PRO A 5 -12.77 -15.95 -3.11
C PRO A 5 -12.89 -14.48 -3.57
N ALA A 6 -12.10 -13.55 -3.04
CA ALA A 6 -12.18 -12.14 -3.45
C ALA A 6 -11.70 -11.94 -4.90
N VAL A 7 -10.69 -12.68 -5.34
CA VAL A 7 -10.22 -12.67 -6.73
C VAL A 7 -11.28 -13.24 -7.68
N ILE A 8 -11.95 -14.32 -7.28
CA ILE A 8 -13.01 -14.95 -8.08
C ILE A 8 -14.21 -14.01 -8.23
N VAL A 9 -14.63 -13.36 -7.15
CA VAL A 9 -15.74 -12.38 -7.19
C VAL A 9 -15.39 -11.20 -8.10
N GLY A 10 -14.17 -10.67 -8.01
CA GLY A 10 -13.70 -9.61 -8.89
C GLY A 10 -13.78 -10.01 -10.37
N ALA A 11 -13.27 -11.19 -10.72
CA ALA A 11 -13.32 -11.71 -12.08
C ALA A 11 -14.75 -11.88 -12.60
N ILE A 12 -15.66 -12.40 -11.76
CA ILE A 12 -17.08 -12.57 -12.13
C ILE A 12 -17.73 -11.22 -12.42
N ILE A 13 -17.48 -10.21 -11.58
CA ILE A 13 -18.04 -8.85 -11.78
C ILE A 13 -17.54 -8.26 -13.09
N THR A 14 -16.24 -8.35 -13.38
CA THR A 14 -15.66 -7.83 -14.63
C THR A 14 -16.26 -8.49 -15.86
N VAL A 15 -16.46 -9.81 -15.84
CA VAL A 15 -17.07 -10.55 -16.94
C VAL A 15 -18.54 -10.15 -17.13
N ILE A 16 -19.32 -10.04 -16.05
CA ILE A 16 -20.73 -9.67 -16.11
C ILE A 16 -20.90 -8.25 -16.65
N PHE A 17 -20.17 -7.27 -16.11
CA PHE A 17 -20.30 -5.88 -16.56
C PHE A 17 -19.73 -5.68 -17.96
N GLY A 18 -18.65 -6.39 -18.33
CA GLY A 18 -18.13 -6.39 -19.70
C GLY A 18 -19.15 -6.94 -20.70
N PHE A 19 -19.84 -8.03 -20.36
CA PHE A 19 -20.91 -8.59 -21.19
C PHE A 19 -22.12 -7.67 -21.27
N LEU A 20 -22.57 -7.10 -20.14
CA LEU A 20 -23.72 -6.19 -20.11
C LEU A 20 -23.46 -4.92 -20.92
N TRP A 21 -22.24 -4.36 -20.85
CA TRP A 21 -21.84 -3.22 -21.67
C TRP A 21 -21.80 -3.58 -23.15
N ALA A 22 -21.20 -4.71 -23.53
CA ALA A 22 -21.18 -5.17 -24.91
C ALA A 22 -22.61 -5.39 -25.46
N ARG A 23 -23.50 -5.98 -24.66
CA ARG A 23 -24.91 -6.16 -25.00
C ARG A 23 -25.63 -4.84 -25.21
N ASP A 24 -25.39 -3.85 -24.37
CA ASP A 24 -26.06 -2.54 -24.45
C ASP A 24 -25.59 -1.75 -25.68
N VAL A 25 -24.30 -1.81 -26.01
CA VAL A 25 -23.71 -1.23 -27.22
C VAL A 25 -24.21 -1.92 -28.49
N MET A 26 -24.40 -3.24 -28.46
CA MET A 26 -24.86 -4.03 -29.61
C MET A 26 -26.38 -4.11 -29.74
N SER A 27 -27.15 -3.61 -28.76
CA SER A 27 -28.61 -3.67 -28.79
C SER A 27 -29.17 -2.74 -29.88
N PRO A 28 -29.95 -3.22 -30.86
CA PRO A 28 -30.45 -2.42 -31.99
C PRO A 28 -31.45 -1.30 -31.63
N GLY A 29 -31.69 -1.03 -30.35
CA GLY A 29 -32.89 -0.32 -29.87
C GLY A 29 -32.80 1.20 -29.69
N ARG A 30 -31.72 1.89 -30.09
CA ARG A 30 -31.58 3.34 -29.81
C ARG A 30 -31.24 4.25 -30.98
N ALA A 31 -31.49 3.81 -32.21
CA ALA A 31 -31.49 4.69 -33.38
C ALA A 31 -32.93 5.12 -33.73
N SER A 32 -33.58 5.88 -32.86
CA SER A 32 -34.82 6.63 -33.20
C SER A 32 -35.08 7.70 -32.14
N ALA A 33 -34.44 8.86 -32.27
CA ALA A 33 -34.92 10.18 -31.82
C ALA A 33 -33.87 11.27 -32.06
N ALA A 34 -33.29 11.33 -33.26
CA ALA A 34 -32.48 12.47 -33.69
C ALA A 34 -32.94 12.90 -35.09
N GLY A 35 -34.19 13.35 -35.16
CA GLY A 35 -34.74 14.10 -36.28
C GLY A 35 -35.58 15.21 -35.68
N GLY A 36 -35.06 16.43 -35.66
CA GLY A 36 -35.86 17.62 -35.34
C GLY A 36 -36.93 17.85 -36.41
N PRO A 37 -37.95 18.69 -36.15
CA PRO A 37 -38.99 18.96 -37.13
C PRO A 37 -38.39 19.59 -38.40
N GLU A 38 -38.82 19.08 -39.57
CA GLU A 38 -38.48 19.64 -40.88
C GLU A 38 -38.92 21.10 -41.00
N PRO A 39 -38.15 21.97 -41.67
CA PRO A 39 -38.58 23.33 -41.96
C PRO A 39 -39.70 23.32 -43.01
N ALA A 40 -40.73 24.13 -42.77
CA ALA A 40 -41.82 24.36 -43.70
C ALA A 40 -41.31 25.04 -44.99
N GLY A 41 -41.58 24.43 -46.14
CA GLY A 41 -41.23 24.94 -47.46
C GLY A 41 -42.27 24.56 -48.51
N THR A 42 -43.25 25.46 -48.67
CA THR A 42 -44.07 25.76 -49.86
C THR A 42 -44.33 24.67 -50.91
N ALA A 43 -45.58 24.23 -50.96
CA ALA A 43 -46.21 23.72 -52.18
C ALA A 43 -46.24 24.81 -53.27
N ASP A 44 -46.00 24.42 -54.52
CA ASP A 44 -46.76 24.82 -55.72
C ASP A 44 -46.02 24.41 -57.01
N ALA A 45 -46.18 23.13 -57.40
CA ALA A 45 -46.07 22.68 -58.79
C ALA A 45 -46.91 21.40 -58.95
N GLU A 46 -47.89 21.42 -59.86
CA GLU A 46 -48.78 20.30 -60.12
C GLU A 46 -48.04 19.07 -60.70
N PRO A 47 -48.36 17.83 -60.26
CA PRO A 47 -47.77 16.62 -60.80
C PRO A 47 -48.39 16.21 -62.15
N ILE A 48 -47.53 15.77 -63.08
CA ILE A 48 -47.91 15.15 -64.36
C ILE A 48 -48.60 13.79 -64.09
N PRO A 49 -49.76 13.48 -64.70
CA PRO A 49 -50.51 12.26 -64.41
C PRO A 49 -49.81 10.99 -64.89
N ALA A 50 -49.72 10.00 -63.99
CA ALA A 50 -48.92 8.78 -64.05
C ALA A 50 -49.32 7.69 -65.09
N HIS A 51 -50.06 8.02 -66.14
CA HIS A 51 -50.64 7.02 -67.06
C HIS A 51 -49.90 6.83 -68.40
N MET A 52 -48.81 7.56 -68.66
CA MET A 52 -48.08 7.49 -69.94
C MET A 52 -46.56 7.34 -69.76
N GLY A 53 -46.13 6.25 -69.12
CA GLY A 53 -44.73 5.81 -69.12
C GLY A 53 -44.59 4.41 -68.54
N ALA A 54 -44.00 3.48 -69.31
CA ALA A 54 -43.67 2.15 -68.79
C ALA A 54 -42.62 2.30 -67.66
N PRO A 55 -42.69 1.48 -66.59
CA PRO A 55 -41.69 1.51 -65.52
C PRO A 55 -40.30 1.23 -66.13
N ALA A 56 -39.38 2.19 -65.98
CA ALA A 56 -37.99 2.08 -66.44
C ALA A 56 -37.14 1.10 -65.60
N THR A 57 -37.78 0.32 -64.72
CA THR A 57 -37.11 -0.63 -63.84
C THR A 57 -37.90 -1.92 -63.86
N PRO A 58 -37.33 -3.05 -64.34
CA PRO A 58 -37.92 -4.36 -64.12
C PRO A 58 -38.09 -4.58 -62.61
N PRO A 59 -39.13 -5.30 -62.15
CA PRO A 59 -39.25 -5.66 -60.74
C PRO A 59 -37.97 -6.38 -60.32
N GLY A 60 -37.23 -5.75 -59.41
CA GLY A 60 -35.97 -6.29 -58.92
C GLY A 60 -36.21 -7.68 -58.35
N HIS A 61 -35.48 -8.67 -58.87
CA HIS A 61 -35.34 -9.95 -58.17
C HIS A 61 -34.94 -9.65 -56.71
N PRO A 62 -35.54 -10.30 -55.71
CA PRO A 62 -35.04 -10.20 -54.35
C PRO A 62 -33.64 -10.81 -54.35
N SER A 63 -32.63 -9.97 -54.43
CA SER A 63 -31.27 -10.39 -54.17
C SER A 63 -31.21 -10.68 -52.67
N GLU A 64 -31.09 -11.96 -52.33
CA GLU A 64 -30.50 -12.41 -51.07
C GLU A 64 -29.03 -11.99 -51.08
N GLY A 65 -28.78 -10.67 -51.02
CA GLY A 65 -27.47 -10.10 -50.80
C GLY A 65 -27.11 -10.27 -49.34
N PRO A 66 -25.85 -10.62 -49.01
CA PRO A 66 -25.40 -10.69 -47.64
C PRO A 66 -25.70 -9.36 -46.94
N ALA A 67 -26.21 -9.41 -45.71
CA ALA A 67 -26.64 -8.25 -44.93
C ALA A 67 -25.64 -7.09 -45.05
N SER A 68 -25.99 -6.06 -45.81
CA SER A 68 -25.09 -4.93 -46.07
C SER A 68 -25.06 -4.03 -44.83
N TYR A 69 -23.96 -4.04 -44.09
CA TYR A 69 -23.76 -3.11 -42.98
C TYR A 69 -23.75 -1.66 -43.51
N PRO A 70 -24.57 -0.75 -42.94
CA PRO A 70 -24.56 0.64 -43.39
C PRO A 70 -23.24 1.30 -43.00
N ARG A 71 -22.69 2.14 -43.88
CA ARG A 71 -21.41 2.85 -43.68
C ARG A 71 -21.37 3.65 -42.39
N SER A 72 -22.51 4.20 -41.96
CA SER A 72 -22.66 4.89 -40.68
C SER A 72 -22.37 3.99 -39.49
N LYS A 73 -22.82 2.72 -39.51
CA LYS A 73 -22.53 1.75 -38.44
C LYS A 73 -21.08 1.32 -38.43
N PHE A 74 -20.45 1.20 -39.59
CA PHE A 74 -19.01 0.94 -39.69
C PHE A 74 -18.19 2.09 -39.08
N LEU A 75 -18.51 3.34 -39.42
CA LEU A 75 -17.82 4.51 -38.88
C LEU A 75 -18.06 4.68 -37.38
N GLU A 76 -19.29 4.47 -36.91
CA GLU A 76 -19.66 4.51 -35.48
C GLU A 76 -18.87 3.48 -34.66
N LEU A 77 -18.81 2.23 -35.12
CA LEU A 77 -18.03 1.18 -34.45
C LEU A 77 -16.52 1.47 -34.51
N GLY A 78 -16.03 2.01 -35.62
CA GLY A 78 -14.62 2.39 -35.78
C GLY A 78 -14.20 3.51 -34.82
N THR A 79 -15.02 4.56 -34.69
CA THR A 79 -14.73 5.68 -33.78
C THR A 79 -14.85 5.27 -32.32
N LEU A 80 -15.87 4.50 -31.94
CA LEU A 80 -16.01 3.96 -30.59
C LEU A 80 -14.88 2.98 -30.25
N GLY A 81 -14.52 2.10 -31.19
CA GLY A 81 -13.42 1.15 -31.01
C GLY A 81 -12.07 1.85 -30.82
N LEU A 82 -11.77 2.84 -31.66
CA LEU A 82 -10.55 3.64 -31.52
C LEU A 82 -10.54 4.44 -30.21
N GLY A 83 -11.67 5.03 -29.83
CA GLY A 83 -11.83 5.74 -28.56
C GLY A 83 -11.61 4.84 -27.35
N ALA A 84 -12.13 3.60 -27.39
CA ALA A 84 -11.92 2.60 -26.33
C ALA A 84 -10.45 2.17 -26.23
N VAL A 85 -9.76 2.01 -27.36
CA VAL A 85 -8.32 1.69 -27.38
C VAL A 85 -7.51 2.83 -26.78
N ILE A 86 -7.74 4.07 -27.22
CA ILE A 86 -7.05 5.24 -26.68
C ILE A 86 -7.33 5.40 -25.19
N GLY A 87 -8.61 5.26 -24.79
CA GLY A 87 -9.02 5.31 -23.39
C GLY A 87 -8.32 4.25 -22.55
N GLY A 88 -8.28 3.00 -23.01
CA GLY A 88 -7.58 1.91 -22.34
C GLY A 88 -6.08 2.18 -22.18
N ILE A 89 -5.41 2.67 -23.23
CA ILE A 89 -3.97 2.99 -23.21
C ILE A 89 -3.66 4.09 -22.18
N ILE A 90 -4.54 5.08 -22.01
CA ILE A 90 -4.35 6.18 -21.05
C ILE A 90 -4.72 5.74 -19.63
N THR A 91 -5.83 5.02 -19.46
CA THR A 91 -6.31 4.60 -18.14
C THR A 91 -5.45 3.50 -17.51
N ALA A 92 -4.90 2.58 -18.31
CA ALA A 92 -4.09 1.47 -17.81
C ALA A 92 -2.88 1.92 -16.95
N PRO A 93 -1.99 2.84 -17.39
CA PRO A 93 -0.88 3.29 -16.56
C PRO A 93 -1.34 4.06 -15.32
N ILE A 94 -2.41 4.87 -15.42
CA ILE A 94 -2.95 5.62 -14.27
C ILE A 94 -3.43 4.66 -13.19
N LEU A 95 -4.22 3.65 -13.57
CA LEU A 95 -4.70 2.62 -12.66
C LEU A 95 -3.53 1.78 -12.11
N GLY A 96 -2.56 1.48 -12.97
CA GLY A 96 -1.32 0.83 -12.57
C GLY A 96 -0.62 1.60 -11.46
N PHE A 97 -0.29 2.88 -11.65
CA PHE A 97 0.37 3.69 -10.63
C PHE A 97 -0.48 3.93 -9.38
N ALA A 98 -1.80 3.96 -9.49
CA ALA A 98 -2.69 4.14 -8.35
C ALA A 98 -2.80 2.88 -7.47
N VAL A 99 -2.72 1.68 -8.07
CA VAL A 99 -3.02 0.43 -7.37
C VAL A 99 -1.76 -0.40 -7.10
N LEU A 100 -0.79 -0.40 -8.02
CA LEU A 100 0.43 -1.22 -7.91
C LEU A 100 1.21 -1.00 -6.60
N PRO A 101 1.38 0.23 -6.07
CA PRO A 101 2.09 0.45 -4.81
C PRO A 101 1.48 -0.30 -3.61
N ALA A 102 0.18 -0.61 -3.64
CA ALA A 102 -0.48 -1.38 -2.58
C ALA A 102 -0.11 -2.88 -2.59
N PHE A 103 0.59 -3.34 -3.64
CA PHE A 103 0.98 -4.74 -3.82
C PHE A 103 2.51 -4.95 -3.94
N THR A 104 3.28 -3.88 -4.02
CA THR A 104 4.74 -3.94 -4.01
C THR A 104 5.23 -3.80 -2.56
N GLU A 105 5.78 -4.88 -2.02
CA GLU A 105 6.45 -4.87 -0.72
C GLU A 105 7.92 -4.55 -0.94
N ASP A 106 8.42 -3.46 -0.36
CA ASP A 106 9.85 -3.21 -0.28
C ASP A 106 10.42 -4.15 0.80
N GLU A 107 11.11 -5.22 0.39
CA GLU A 107 11.90 -6.02 1.31
C GLU A 107 13.06 -5.16 1.84
N LEU A 108 12.90 -4.64 3.05
CA LEU A 108 13.99 -3.99 3.79
C LEU A 108 15.18 -4.94 3.85
N GLY A 109 16.23 -4.64 3.09
CA GLY A 109 17.41 -5.49 2.86
C GLY A 109 18.33 -5.74 4.07
N GLY A 110 17.84 -5.49 5.28
CA GLY A 110 18.60 -5.54 6.51
C GLY A 110 19.58 -4.38 6.66
N VAL A 111 19.66 -3.79 7.86
CA VAL A 111 20.62 -2.73 8.16
C VAL A 111 21.72 -3.29 9.04
N ASP A 112 22.99 -3.20 8.60
CA ASP A 112 24.12 -3.54 9.46
C ASP A 112 24.29 -2.45 10.53
N LEU A 113 24.11 -2.83 11.79
CA LEU A 113 24.31 -1.97 12.95
C LEU A 113 25.73 -2.06 13.53
N GLY A 114 26.63 -2.76 12.85
CA GLY A 114 28.02 -2.91 13.23
C GLY A 114 28.27 -4.04 14.23
N PRO A 115 29.50 -4.11 14.77
CA PRO A 115 29.95 -5.26 15.55
C PRO A 115 29.28 -5.34 16.93
N LEU A 116 29.00 -6.57 17.38
CA LEU A 116 28.38 -6.85 18.68
C LEU A 116 29.14 -6.27 19.88
N THR A 117 30.45 -6.02 19.74
CA THR A 117 31.29 -5.42 20.78
C THR A 117 30.84 -4.01 21.18
N LYS A 118 30.06 -3.33 20.32
CA LYS A 118 29.46 -2.01 20.58
C LYS A 118 28.23 -2.08 21.49
N TYR A 119 27.70 -3.29 21.74
CA TYR A 119 26.49 -3.51 22.53
C TYR A 119 26.80 -4.33 23.80
N PRO A 120 27.41 -3.71 24.83
CA PRO A 120 27.71 -4.41 26.08
C PRO A 120 26.42 -4.86 26.80
N THR A 121 26.49 -6.03 27.42
CA THR A 121 25.35 -6.64 28.11
C THR A 121 24.80 -5.72 29.21
N GLY A 122 23.47 -5.58 29.22
CA GLY A 122 22.72 -4.79 30.22
C GLY A 122 22.77 -3.28 30.03
N LYS A 123 23.55 -2.75 29.08
CA LYS A 123 23.59 -1.32 28.77
C LYS A 123 22.71 -1.01 27.56
N TRP A 124 22.07 0.15 27.58
CA TRP A 124 21.26 0.63 26.47
C TRP A 124 22.09 1.53 25.55
N ILE A 125 21.93 1.31 24.26
CA ILE A 125 22.54 2.09 23.19
C ILE A 125 21.40 2.62 22.31
N GLU A 126 21.34 3.93 22.13
CA GLU A 126 20.50 4.58 21.14
C GLU A 126 21.25 4.58 19.80
N ALA A 127 20.72 3.87 18.81
CA ALA A 127 21.30 3.72 17.48
C ALA A 127 20.46 4.46 16.45
N THR A 128 21.05 5.45 15.76
CA THR A 128 20.41 6.23 14.69
C THR A 128 21.03 5.91 13.34
N PHE A 129 20.23 5.40 12.41
CA PHE A 129 20.67 4.88 11.12
C PHE A 129 19.65 5.21 10.02
N LEU A 130 20.06 5.04 8.75
CA LEU A 130 19.15 5.11 7.60
C LEU A 130 18.61 3.71 7.31
N LEU A 131 17.28 3.55 7.37
CA LEU A 131 16.63 2.28 7.04
C LEU A 131 16.72 1.96 5.55
N ASN A 132 16.69 2.99 4.70
CA ASN A 132 16.86 2.89 3.26
C ASN A 132 17.75 4.04 2.75
N PRO A 133 19.06 3.81 2.57
CA PRO A 133 20.00 4.83 2.10
C PRO A 133 19.58 5.50 0.78
N ALA A 134 18.90 4.78 -0.12
CA ALA A 134 18.44 5.31 -1.40
C ALA A 134 17.30 6.35 -1.24
N ALA A 135 16.49 6.21 -0.18
CA ALA A 135 15.49 7.21 0.18
C ALA A 135 16.11 8.42 0.93
N GLY A 136 17.36 8.32 1.37
CA GLY A 136 18.06 9.38 2.10
C GLY A 136 17.47 9.61 3.50
N GLU A 137 17.50 10.86 3.95
CA GLU A 137 17.23 11.23 5.34
C GLU A 137 15.80 10.96 5.84
N VAL A 138 14.83 10.82 4.93
CA VAL A 138 13.46 10.46 5.31
C VAL A 138 13.37 9.04 5.86
N SER A 139 14.34 8.18 5.52
CA SER A 139 14.46 6.83 6.06
C SER A 139 15.22 6.78 7.39
N ARG A 140 15.63 7.93 7.94
CA ARG A 140 16.32 7.97 9.23
C ARG A 140 15.41 7.41 10.32
N ARG A 141 15.93 6.45 11.08
CA ARG A 141 15.25 5.81 12.21
C ARG A 141 16.20 5.76 13.40
N THR A 142 15.63 5.66 14.59
CA THR A 142 16.37 5.41 15.82
C THR A 142 15.80 4.19 16.53
N ALA A 143 16.66 3.33 17.05
CA ALA A 143 16.27 2.18 17.86
C ALA A 143 17.05 2.17 19.18
N PHE A 144 16.39 1.71 20.24
CA PHE A 144 17.02 1.44 21.53
C PHE A 144 17.44 -0.03 21.57
N ILE A 145 18.74 -0.27 21.73
CA ILE A 145 19.34 -1.59 21.67
C ILE A 145 19.93 -1.93 23.04
N ARG A 146 19.59 -3.11 23.55
CA ARG A 146 20.22 -3.70 24.75
C ARG A 146 20.58 -5.14 24.46
N SER A 147 21.84 -5.51 24.74
CA SER A 147 22.22 -6.92 24.80
C SER A 147 21.76 -7.53 26.13
N ASN A 148 21.04 -8.63 26.06
CA ASN A 148 20.58 -9.41 27.23
C ASN A 148 21.57 -10.52 27.62
N GLY A 149 22.72 -10.60 26.96
CA GLY A 149 23.68 -11.68 27.13
C GLY A 149 23.40 -12.86 26.19
N MET A 150 23.78 -14.06 26.62
CA MET A 150 23.62 -15.28 25.82
C MET A 150 22.43 -16.10 26.35
N GLU A 151 21.53 -16.49 25.45
CA GLU A 151 20.41 -17.39 25.74
C GLU A 151 20.49 -18.56 24.77
N GLY A 152 20.49 -19.80 25.28
CA GLY A 152 20.60 -20.99 24.42
C GLY A 152 21.87 -21.04 23.55
N GLY A 153 22.95 -20.35 23.95
CA GLY A 153 24.20 -20.27 23.18
C GLY A 153 24.19 -19.24 22.04
N GLN A 154 23.14 -18.42 21.92
CA GLN A 154 23.06 -17.33 20.96
C GLN A 154 22.94 -15.97 21.67
N PRO A 155 23.50 -14.87 21.13
CA PRO A 155 23.31 -13.55 21.71
C PRO A 155 21.85 -13.12 21.64
N SER A 156 21.27 -12.78 22.79
CA SER A 156 19.92 -12.28 22.91
C SER A 156 19.93 -10.75 22.93
N MET A 157 19.22 -10.13 21.99
CA MET A 157 19.13 -8.68 21.84
C MET A 157 17.69 -8.21 22.02
N THR A 158 17.52 -7.11 22.76
CA THR A 158 16.28 -6.31 22.78
C THR A 158 16.50 -5.10 21.89
N ILE A 159 15.72 -4.98 20.81
CA ILE A 159 15.78 -3.85 19.89
C ILE A 159 14.39 -3.24 19.75
N ILE A 160 14.20 -2.06 20.35
CA ILE A 160 12.92 -1.36 20.44
C ILE A 160 12.94 -0.16 19.50
N SER A 161 11.88 0.02 18.72
CA SER A 161 11.70 1.20 17.88
C SER A 161 11.44 2.45 18.72
N ASN A 162 12.02 3.58 18.32
CA ASN A 162 11.67 4.86 18.90
C ASN A 162 10.34 5.41 18.35
N ARG A 163 9.64 4.71 17.46
CA ARG A 163 8.39 5.19 16.88
C ARG A 163 7.22 4.98 17.85
N CYS A 164 6.65 6.06 18.37
CA CYS A 164 5.53 6.00 19.29
C CYS A 164 4.30 5.38 18.62
N VAL A 165 3.65 4.46 19.34
CA VAL A 165 2.49 3.72 18.85
C VAL A 165 1.17 4.49 18.93
N HIS A 166 1.22 5.78 19.26
CA HIS A 166 0.05 6.64 19.19
C HIS A 166 -0.09 7.23 17.77
N LEU A 167 0.89 8.05 17.36
CA LEU A 167 0.87 8.77 16.08
C LEU A 167 2.25 8.83 15.40
N GLY A 168 3.22 8.01 15.85
CA GLY A 168 4.53 7.90 15.21
C GLY A 168 5.60 8.89 15.67
N CYS A 169 5.33 9.75 16.67
CA CYS A 169 6.34 10.65 17.22
C CYS A 169 7.60 9.90 17.73
N PRO A 170 8.79 10.52 17.66
CA PRO A 170 10.01 9.94 18.21
C PRO A 170 9.96 9.93 19.74
N VAL A 171 9.91 8.75 20.31
CA VAL A 171 10.07 8.44 21.72
C VAL A 171 11.53 8.65 22.11
N GLN A 172 11.75 9.19 23.31
CA GLN A 172 13.07 9.44 23.87
C GLN A 172 13.32 8.54 25.09
N ALA A 173 14.57 8.11 25.26
CA ALA A 173 15.03 7.50 26.49
C ALA A 173 14.99 8.54 27.62
N ALA A 174 14.09 8.36 28.59
CA ALA A 174 13.99 9.25 29.73
C ALA A 174 15.09 8.89 30.74
N GLY A 175 16.21 9.60 30.68
CA GLY A 175 17.35 9.40 31.57
C GLY A 175 18.62 10.05 31.01
N PRO A 176 19.77 9.86 31.67
CA PRO A 176 21.05 10.36 31.17
C PRO A 176 21.37 9.83 29.77
N ARG A 177 21.70 10.74 28.86
CA ARG A 177 22.19 10.48 27.51
C ARG A 177 23.62 10.97 27.42
N ASN A 178 24.56 10.06 27.16
CA ASN A 178 25.99 10.36 27.17
C ASN A 178 26.45 10.78 25.77
N ASP A 179 26.09 12.00 25.38
CA ASP A 179 26.45 12.56 24.07
C ASP A 179 27.97 12.69 23.86
N ASP A 180 28.74 12.75 24.94
CA ASP A 180 30.21 12.74 24.95
C ASP A 180 30.81 11.39 24.55
N GLN A 181 30.05 10.30 24.70
CA GLN A 181 30.43 8.93 24.32
C GLN A 181 29.76 8.49 23.01
N GLN A 182 29.26 9.45 22.23
CA GLN A 182 28.70 9.18 20.92
C GLN A 182 29.79 8.71 19.96
N GLU A 183 29.53 7.61 19.26
CA GLU A 183 30.43 7.06 18.25
C GLU A 183 29.70 6.91 16.92
N THR A 184 30.38 7.23 15.83
CA THR A 184 29.88 6.95 14.47
C THR A 184 30.56 5.70 13.93
N ILE A 185 29.77 4.69 13.61
CA ILE A 185 30.17 3.45 12.98
C ILE A 185 29.86 3.57 11.49
N LYS A 186 30.86 3.42 10.64
CA LYS A 186 30.65 3.35 9.19
C LYS A 186 30.51 1.89 8.79
N THR A 187 29.35 1.51 8.26
CA THR A 187 29.12 0.20 7.63
C THR A 187 29.12 0.37 6.10
N GLU A 188 29.02 -0.74 5.37
CA GLU A 188 28.95 -0.69 3.91
C GLU A 188 27.66 -0.01 3.42
N GLN A 189 26.58 -0.08 4.21
CA GLN A 189 25.28 0.47 3.86
C GLN A 189 25.09 1.93 4.30
N ALA A 190 25.60 2.34 5.46
CA ALA A 190 25.37 3.69 6.00
C ALA A 190 26.36 4.08 7.11
N GLU A 191 26.34 5.37 7.47
CA GLU A 191 26.88 5.84 8.75
C GLU A 191 25.81 5.68 9.85
N LEU A 192 26.12 4.88 10.85
CA LEU A 192 25.31 4.67 12.06
C LEU A 192 25.90 5.50 13.20
N THR A 193 25.06 6.22 13.93
CA THR A 193 25.47 6.88 15.17
C THR A 193 24.95 6.12 16.38
N VAL A 194 25.83 5.73 17.29
CA VAL A 194 25.49 5.05 18.54
C VAL A 194 25.79 5.95 19.73
N THR A 195 24.83 6.08 20.65
CA THR A 195 24.95 6.90 21.86
C THR A 195 24.54 6.07 23.07
N PRO A 196 25.41 5.90 24.09
CA PRO A 196 25.03 5.24 25.34
C PRO A 196 23.94 6.03 26.08
N VAL A 197 22.91 5.33 26.52
CA VAL A 197 21.79 5.91 27.29
C VAL A 197 21.49 5.07 28.52
N LEU A 198 20.94 5.71 29.56
CA LEU A 198 20.47 5.03 30.77
C LEU A 198 18.99 5.36 31.01
N PRO A 199 18.06 4.72 30.27
CA PRO A 199 16.64 5.01 30.38
C PRO A 199 16.07 4.48 31.70
N ALA A 200 15.37 5.34 32.45
CA ALA A 200 14.44 4.91 33.49
C ALA A 200 13.12 4.42 32.86
N ASN A 201 12.71 5.03 31.76
CA ASN A 201 11.58 4.64 30.92
C ASN A 201 11.78 5.21 29.49
N PHE A 202 10.87 4.91 28.58
CA PHE A 202 10.80 5.58 27.28
C PHE A 202 9.58 6.51 27.25
N SER A 203 9.79 7.79 26.94
CA SER A 203 8.74 8.82 26.98
C SER A 203 8.55 9.51 25.62
N CYS A 204 7.29 9.68 25.24
CA CYS A 204 6.89 10.37 24.03
C CYS A 204 6.49 11.81 24.36
N PRO A 205 7.21 12.83 23.86
CA PRO A 205 6.97 14.23 24.22
C PRO A 205 5.66 14.79 23.66
N CYS A 206 5.08 14.19 22.61
CA CYS A 206 3.91 14.75 21.92
C CYS A 206 2.63 14.77 22.77
N HIS A 207 2.27 13.63 23.37
CA HIS A 207 0.98 13.47 24.08
C HIS A 207 1.13 12.68 25.40
N GLY A 208 2.35 12.65 25.97
CA GLY A 208 2.61 12.02 27.26
C GLY A 208 2.54 10.49 27.25
N GLY A 209 2.78 9.84 26.11
CA GLY A 209 2.95 8.39 26.06
C GLY A 209 4.18 7.98 26.87
N SER A 210 4.06 6.96 27.71
CA SER A 210 5.16 6.46 28.53
C SER A 210 5.19 4.94 28.48
N TYR A 211 6.39 4.39 28.34
CA TYR A 211 6.65 2.96 28.23
C TYR A 211 7.76 2.54 29.18
N ASP A 212 7.70 1.33 29.71
CA ASP A 212 8.77 0.77 30.54
C ASP A 212 10.02 0.43 29.71
N THR A 213 11.07 -0.07 30.36
CA THR A 213 12.33 -0.44 29.71
C THR A 213 12.21 -1.63 28.76
N GLU A 214 11.12 -2.40 28.82
CA GLU A 214 10.80 -3.45 27.84
C GLU A 214 9.87 -2.94 26.73
N GLY A 215 9.45 -1.67 26.80
CA GLY A 215 8.58 -1.03 25.83
C GLY A 215 7.09 -1.23 26.07
N ASN A 216 6.67 -1.85 27.19
CA ASN A 216 5.25 -1.92 27.54
C ASN A 216 4.71 -0.55 27.90
N ARG A 217 3.49 -0.26 27.47
CA ARG A 217 2.83 1.00 27.80
C ARG A 217 2.54 1.09 29.30
N ILE A 218 3.09 2.11 29.95
CA ILE A 218 2.76 2.50 31.32
C ILE A 218 1.56 3.44 31.31
N ALA A 219 1.62 4.50 30.51
CA ALA A 219 0.64 5.59 30.54
C ALA A 219 0.50 6.32 29.20
N GLY A 220 -0.50 7.20 29.14
CA GLY A 220 -0.81 8.01 27.97
C GLY A 220 -1.67 7.29 26.92
N PRO A 221 -1.92 7.95 25.78
CA PRO A 221 -2.81 7.48 24.73
C PRO A 221 -2.32 6.32 23.85
N PRO A 222 -1.06 5.84 23.85
CA PRO A 222 -0.70 4.65 23.06
C PRO A 222 -1.60 3.46 23.37
N VAL A 223 -1.76 2.54 22.41
CA VAL A 223 -2.72 1.43 22.53
C VAL A 223 -2.08 0.08 22.84
N ARG A 224 -0.75 -0.01 22.72
CA ARG A 224 0.04 -1.24 22.87
C ARG A 224 1.51 -0.91 23.19
N ALA A 225 2.33 -1.95 23.41
CA ALA A 225 3.77 -1.83 23.58
C ALA A 225 4.47 -1.32 22.29
N LEU A 226 5.67 -0.75 22.45
CA LEU A 226 6.50 -0.29 21.33
C LEU A 226 6.83 -1.44 20.37
N ASP A 227 6.87 -1.10 19.07
CA ASP A 227 7.33 -2.03 18.04
C ASP A 227 8.78 -2.45 18.33
N ARG A 228 9.09 -3.71 18.02
CA ARG A 228 10.43 -4.27 18.12
C ARG A 228 10.94 -4.63 16.73
N TYR A 229 12.25 -4.80 16.60
CA TYR A 229 12.85 -5.27 15.35
C TYR A 229 13.29 -6.71 15.47
N LYS A 230 13.07 -7.47 14.39
CA LYS A 230 13.79 -8.73 14.20
C LYS A 230 15.28 -8.42 13.98
N TYR A 231 16.13 -9.37 14.31
CA TYR A 231 17.56 -9.24 14.05
C TYR A 231 18.16 -10.57 13.65
N SER A 232 19.32 -10.49 13.00
CA SER A 232 20.21 -11.59 12.71
C SER A 232 21.62 -11.20 13.14
N ILE A 233 22.47 -12.20 13.37
CA ILE A 233 23.88 -11.99 13.69
C ILE A 233 24.68 -12.67 12.59
N VAL A 234 25.41 -11.88 11.82
CA VAL A 234 26.19 -12.34 10.67
C VAL A 234 27.62 -11.87 10.87
N ASP A 235 28.58 -12.80 10.89
CA ASP A 235 30.01 -12.49 11.07
C ASP A 235 30.34 -11.61 12.30
N GLY A 236 29.56 -11.74 13.38
CA GLY A 236 29.71 -10.95 14.61
C GLY A 236 29.14 -9.52 14.53
N HIS A 237 28.44 -9.19 13.45
CA HIS A 237 27.69 -7.96 13.26
C HIS A 237 26.21 -8.15 13.57
N LEU A 238 25.58 -7.10 14.09
CA LEU A 238 24.14 -7.08 14.37
C LEU A 238 23.40 -6.55 13.14
N ILE A 239 22.62 -7.41 12.48
CA ILE A 239 21.80 -7.03 11.33
C ILE A 239 20.37 -6.80 11.79
N LEU A 240 19.88 -5.58 11.62
CA LEU A 240 18.49 -5.21 11.88
C LEU A 240 17.61 -5.64 10.72
N LEU A 241 16.52 -6.35 10.99
CA LEU A 241 15.56 -6.82 9.99
C LEU A 241 14.24 -6.05 10.13
N GLN A 242 13.13 -6.63 9.66
CA GLN A 242 11.83 -5.96 9.68
C GLN A 242 11.32 -5.71 11.11
N PRO A 243 10.62 -4.58 11.34
CA PRO A 243 9.89 -4.35 12.57
C PRO A 243 8.68 -5.29 12.69
N TYR A 244 8.24 -5.51 13.92
CA TYR A 244 7.02 -6.22 14.25
C TYR A 244 6.34 -5.57 15.45
N SER A 245 5.02 -5.69 15.51
CA SER A 245 4.23 -5.07 16.55
C SER A 245 4.08 -5.98 17.76
N VAL A 246 4.07 -5.36 18.93
CA VAL A 246 4.01 -6.06 20.22
C VAL A 246 2.78 -5.57 20.97
N SER A 247 1.97 -6.51 21.48
CA SER A 247 0.86 -6.13 22.38
C SER A 247 1.40 -5.89 23.79
N GLU A 248 2.11 -6.87 24.31
CA GLU A 248 2.64 -6.93 25.67
C GLU A 248 3.89 -7.80 25.73
N VAL A 249 4.77 -7.47 26.67
CA VAL A 249 5.98 -8.19 27.03
C VAL A 249 5.87 -8.62 28.50
N GLU A 250 5.92 -9.92 28.75
CA GLU A 250 5.90 -10.49 30.10
C GLU A 250 7.33 -10.88 30.52
N GLY A 251 7.80 -10.34 31.65
CA GLY A 251 9.17 -10.54 32.12
C GLY A 251 10.17 -9.58 31.47
N GLU A 252 11.47 -9.84 31.66
CA GLU A 252 12.55 -8.93 31.25
C GLU A 252 13.72 -9.68 30.59
N GLY A 253 14.46 -8.97 29.74
CA GLY A 253 15.70 -9.47 29.17
C GLY A 253 15.54 -10.70 28.28
N ALA A 254 16.49 -11.63 28.40
CA ALA A 254 16.57 -12.81 27.55
C ALA A 254 15.39 -13.78 27.72
N LYS A 255 14.69 -13.73 28.86
CA LYS A 255 13.58 -14.62 29.21
C LYS A 255 12.21 -13.97 29.00
N ALA A 256 12.17 -12.75 28.48
CA ALA A 256 10.92 -12.04 28.23
C ALA A 256 10.07 -12.78 27.18
N ALA A 257 8.80 -13.04 27.52
CA ALA A 257 7.82 -13.58 26.59
C ALA A 257 7.14 -12.44 25.84
N ILE A 258 7.26 -12.40 24.52
CA ILE A 258 6.77 -11.31 23.68
C ILE A 258 5.55 -11.77 22.89
N LYS A 259 4.41 -11.10 23.07
CA LYS A 259 3.22 -11.31 22.25
C LYS A 259 3.35 -10.52 20.95
N ALA A 260 3.93 -11.15 19.93
CA ALA A 260 4.28 -10.54 18.65
C ALA A 260 3.19 -10.72 17.58
N TYR A 261 3.01 -9.69 16.77
CA TYR A 261 2.07 -9.62 15.66
C TYR A 261 2.77 -9.06 14.40
N GLY A 262 2.11 -9.18 13.24
CA GLY A 262 2.53 -8.44 12.05
C GLY A 262 2.56 -6.93 12.34
N ILE A 263 3.47 -6.22 11.68
CA ILE A 263 3.61 -4.77 11.83
C ILE A 263 2.26 -4.07 11.61
N GLN A 264 1.90 -3.18 12.52
CA GLN A 264 0.69 -2.37 12.46
C GLN A 264 1.02 -0.88 12.46
N GLY A 265 0.08 -0.07 11.98
CA GLY A 265 0.19 1.38 12.01
C GLY A 265 0.26 1.93 13.44
N PRO A 266 0.70 3.20 13.61
CA PRO A 266 0.48 3.92 14.86
C PRO A 266 -1.02 4.04 15.18
N GLY A 267 -1.39 3.82 16.44
CA GLY A 267 -2.77 3.90 16.91
C GLY A 267 -3.61 2.63 16.66
N GLU A 268 -3.06 1.67 15.93
CA GLU A 268 -3.72 0.40 15.61
C GLU A 268 -3.52 -0.62 16.73
N HIS A 269 -4.63 -1.21 17.16
CA HIS A 269 -4.65 -2.28 18.14
C HIS A 269 -4.26 -3.60 17.47
N VAL A 270 -3.45 -4.41 18.15
CA VAL A 270 -3.02 -5.73 17.66
C VAL A 270 -3.81 -6.88 18.29
N ASP A 271 -4.52 -6.62 19.38
CA ASP A 271 -5.19 -7.60 20.19
C ASP A 271 -6.57 -7.12 20.67
N GLY A 272 -7.31 -8.05 21.30
CA GLY A 272 -8.65 -7.80 21.83
C GLY A 272 -9.72 -7.52 20.78
N LEU A 273 -10.90 -7.12 21.27
CA LEU A 273 -12.04 -6.73 20.43
C LEU A 273 -11.74 -5.47 19.60
N SER A 274 -10.94 -4.56 20.15
CA SER A 274 -10.53 -3.34 19.46
C SER A 274 -9.67 -3.66 18.25
N GLY A 275 -8.73 -4.61 18.31
CA GLY A 275 -7.96 -5.05 17.14
C GLY A 275 -8.82 -5.67 16.04
N LEU A 276 -9.88 -6.40 16.41
CA LEU A 276 -10.81 -7.00 15.45
C LEU A 276 -11.71 -5.97 14.74
N LEU A 277 -12.16 -4.95 15.49
CA LEU A 277 -13.05 -3.90 14.97
C LEU A 277 -12.29 -2.74 14.33
N TYR A 278 -10.96 -2.72 14.46
CA TYR A 278 -10.14 -1.69 13.85
C TYR A 278 -10.12 -1.88 12.32
N PRO A 279 -10.34 -0.81 11.54
CA PRO A 279 -10.25 -0.91 10.09
C PRO A 279 -8.82 -1.25 9.70
N ILE A 280 -8.64 -2.22 8.80
CA ILE A 280 -7.34 -2.59 8.24
C ILE A 280 -6.72 -1.35 7.62
N GLN A 281 -5.62 -0.87 8.19
CA GLN A 281 -4.85 0.21 7.58
C GLN A 281 -3.95 -0.36 6.48
N PRO A 282 -3.76 0.37 5.36
CA PRO A 282 -2.66 0.06 4.46
C PRO A 282 -1.35 0.19 5.27
N GLN A 283 -0.52 -0.84 5.21
CA GLN A 283 0.73 -0.85 5.95
C GLN A 283 1.72 0.07 5.24
N ASP A 284 1.79 1.33 5.69
CA ASP A 284 2.78 2.29 5.23
C ASP A 284 4.15 1.88 5.79
N LEU A 285 4.80 0.90 5.16
CA LEU A 285 6.20 0.52 5.41
C LEU A 285 7.18 1.47 4.72
N GLY A 286 6.94 2.78 4.87
CA GLY A 286 7.83 3.85 4.41
C GLY A 286 8.88 4.25 5.44
#